data_AF-A0A535LBY8-F1
#
_entry.id   AF-A0A535LBY8-F1
#
_cell.length_a   1.000
_cell.length_b   1.000
_cell.length_c   1.000
_cell.angle_alpha   90.00
_cell.angle_beta   90.00
_cell.angle_gamma   90.00
#
_symmetry.space_group_name_H-M   'P 1'
#
loop_
_entity.id
_entity.type
_entity.pdbx_description
1 polymer ?
#
loop_
_entity_poly.entity_id
_entity_poly.type
_entity_poly.pdbx_seq_one_letter_code
_entity_poly.pdbx_strand_id
1 'polypeptide(L)'
;MHRGADAARNQRGALMMFVLLAMLMVSVVTLGVLRLVSGDITEGFGGLEAVQAFNIAEAGVHYAIGRLQTAGANTYTGGTLTVTGGTTPLGTATITVNCIDTGNSPTVNKCSGSYAGYRRIVSTSTLPSSGASGGPTRTIVAIVYGVSSGGGAWPFALCATGNIVDTTNDPGTDAATIFADLGANSAIDMTPSGGTTVTISGGAGYTGKLSYGTSYSCG
;
A
#
# COMPACT_ATOMS: atom_id res chain seq x y z
N MET A 1 12.53 -86.08 39.18
CA MET A 1 12.25 -84.64 39.34
C MET A 1 12.84 -83.87 38.14
N HIS A 2 12.16 -83.83 36.98
CA HIS A 2 12.62 -83.05 35.79
C HIS A 2 11.52 -82.17 35.17
N ARG A 3 10.32 -82.09 35.75
CA ARG A 3 9.21 -81.30 35.22
C ARG A 3 9.28 -79.78 35.50
N GLY A 4 10.28 -79.30 36.26
CA GLY A 4 10.40 -77.88 36.61
C GLY A 4 11.21 -77.03 35.61
N ALA A 5 12.17 -77.63 34.90
CA ALA A 5 13.08 -76.90 34.01
C ALA A 5 12.42 -76.51 32.67
N ASP A 6 11.56 -77.36 32.12
CA ASP A 6 10.86 -77.09 30.86
C ASP A 6 9.73 -76.05 31.01
N ALA A 7 9.07 -76.01 32.17
CA ALA A 7 8.08 -74.99 32.49
C ALA A 7 8.73 -73.58 32.55
N ALA A 8 9.90 -73.46 33.19
CA ALA A 8 10.64 -72.19 33.27
C ALA A 8 11.16 -71.73 31.89
N ARG A 9 11.52 -72.65 31.00
CA ARG A 9 11.99 -72.35 29.64
C ARG A 9 10.84 -71.88 28.73
N ASN A 10 9.67 -72.52 28.81
CA ASN A 10 8.48 -72.10 28.08
C ASN A 10 7.91 -70.77 28.59
N GLN A 11 7.98 -70.52 29.90
CA GLN A 11 7.59 -69.24 30.49
C GLN A 11 8.51 -68.09 30.03
N ARG A 12 9.82 -68.31 29.91
CA ARG A 12 10.76 -67.28 29.43
C ARG A 12 10.54 -66.91 27.95
N GLY A 13 10.15 -67.87 27.11
CA GLY A 13 9.81 -67.60 25.70
C GLY A 13 8.54 -66.75 25.56
N ALA A 14 7.50 -67.08 26.33
CA ALA A 14 6.26 -66.31 26.36
C ALA A 14 6.47 -64.89 26.90
N LEU A 15 7.31 -64.73 27.93
CA LEU A 15 7.63 -63.43 28.52
C LEU A 15 8.40 -62.53 27.54
N MET A 16 9.35 -63.09 26.79
CA MET A 16 10.06 -62.34 25.74
C MET A 16 9.13 -61.90 24.60
N MET A 17 8.18 -62.74 24.17
CA MET A 17 7.19 -62.33 23.17
C MET A 17 6.30 -61.19 23.68
N PHE A 18 5.89 -61.24 24.95
CA PHE A 18 5.07 -60.18 25.55
C PHE A 18 5.83 -58.86 25.63
N VAL A 19 7.12 -58.90 25.99
CA VAL A 19 8.00 -57.72 26.03
C VAL A 19 8.20 -57.13 24.63
N LEU A 20 8.41 -57.97 23.61
CA LEU A 20 8.56 -57.50 22.22
C LEU A 20 7.26 -56.86 21.69
N LEU A 21 6.10 -57.46 21.97
CA LEU A 21 4.80 -56.87 21.63
C LEU A 21 4.57 -55.54 22.34
N ALA A 22 4.92 -55.46 23.63
CA ALA A 22 4.84 -54.21 24.38
C ALA A 22 5.77 -53.13 23.81
N MET A 23 7.02 -53.46 23.49
CA MET A 23 7.95 -52.52 22.85
C MET A 23 7.48 -52.06 21.46
N LEU A 24 6.91 -52.96 20.67
CA LEU A 24 6.36 -52.64 19.36
C LEU A 24 5.14 -51.71 19.50
N MET A 25 4.26 -51.99 20.45
CA MET A 25 3.10 -51.14 20.73
C MET A 25 3.53 -49.73 21.19
N VAL A 26 4.51 -49.65 22.10
CA VAL A 26 5.08 -48.37 22.54
C VAL A 26 5.69 -47.61 21.36
N SER A 27 6.39 -48.30 20.46
CA SER A 27 7.02 -47.68 19.27
C SER A 27 5.99 -47.15 18.27
N VAL A 28 4.87 -47.86 18.06
CA VAL A 28 3.78 -47.37 17.21
C VAL A 28 3.10 -46.15 17.81
N VAL A 29 2.87 -46.15 19.13
CA VAL A 29 2.28 -45.00 19.83
C VAL A 29 3.21 -43.78 19.77
N THR A 30 4.51 -43.96 20.03
CA THR A 30 5.47 -42.84 19.96
C THR A 30 5.60 -42.29 18.55
N LEU A 31 5.64 -43.13 17.51
CA LEU A 31 5.63 -42.68 16.11
C LEU A 31 4.32 -41.96 15.75
N GLY A 32 3.18 -42.42 16.25
CA GLY A 32 1.90 -41.75 16.07
C GLY A 32 1.89 -40.36 16.69
N VAL A 33 2.36 -40.22 17.93
CA VAL A 33 2.47 -38.93 18.62
C VAL A 33 3.47 -38.01 17.93
N LEU A 34 4.63 -38.51 17.51
CA LEU A 34 5.62 -37.72 16.77
C LEU A 34 5.05 -37.16 15.47
N ARG A 35 4.26 -37.95 14.72
CA ARG A 35 3.62 -37.48 13.49
C ARG A 35 2.54 -36.44 13.76
N LEU A 36 1.74 -36.62 14.80
CA LEU A 36 0.70 -35.66 15.20
C LEU A 36 1.32 -34.31 15.63
N VAL A 37 2.33 -34.35 16.51
CA VAL A 37 3.06 -33.15 16.95
C VAL A 37 3.77 -32.47 15.78
N SER A 38 4.35 -33.23 14.85
CA SER A 38 4.97 -32.64 13.65
C SER A 38 3.96 -31.96 12.73
N GLY A 39 2.72 -32.48 12.68
CA GLY A 39 1.60 -31.84 11.98
C GLY A 39 1.24 -30.49 12.59
N ASP A 40 1.00 -30.44 13.90
CA ASP A 40 0.66 -29.21 14.62
C ASP A 40 1.75 -28.14 14.51
N ILE A 41 3.02 -28.54 14.56
CA ILE A 41 4.17 -27.63 14.40
C ILE A 41 4.20 -27.03 12.98
N THR A 42 3.94 -27.85 11.96
CA THR A 42 3.95 -27.39 10.56
C THR A 42 2.83 -26.38 10.29
N GLU A 43 1.64 -26.61 10.86
CA GLU A 43 0.52 -25.67 10.76
C GLU A 43 0.77 -24.39 11.57
N GLY A 44 1.38 -24.49 12.75
CA GLY A 44 1.73 -23.34 13.59
C GLY A 44 2.70 -22.37 12.92
N PHE A 45 3.73 -22.88 12.24
CA PHE A 45 4.67 -22.04 11.46
C PHE A 45 4.01 -21.46 10.22
N GLY A 46 3.17 -22.22 9.51
CA GLY A 46 2.40 -21.69 8.38
C GLY A 46 1.49 -20.51 8.77
N GLY A 47 0.93 -20.53 9.98
CA GLY A 47 0.15 -19.42 10.53
C GLY A 47 0.98 -18.15 10.76
N LEU A 48 2.16 -18.27 11.37
CA LEU A 48 3.06 -17.13 11.62
C LEU A 48 3.60 -16.52 10.32
N GLU A 49 4.00 -17.37 9.38
CA GLU A 49 4.45 -16.92 8.06
C GLU A 49 3.31 -16.23 7.29
N ALA A 50 2.08 -16.72 7.40
CA ALA A 50 0.91 -16.06 6.79
C ALA A 50 0.64 -14.67 7.39
N VAL A 51 0.80 -14.49 8.70
CA VAL A 51 0.66 -13.18 9.37
C VAL A 51 1.79 -12.24 8.94
N GLN A 52 3.02 -12.74 8.84
CA GLN A 52 4.15 -11.93 8.37
C GLN A 52 3.95 -11.49 6.91
N ALA A 53 3.51 -12.39 6.02
CA ALA A 53 3.16 -12.03 4.65
C ALA A 53 2.04 -10.97 4.61
N PHE A 54 1.03 -11.09 5.48
CA PHE A 54 -0.03 -10.09 5.59
C PHE A 54 0.52 -8.71 6.01
N ASN A 55 1.34 -8.66 7.07
CA ASN A 55 1.93 -7.42 7.57
C ASN A 55 2.83 -6.74 6.52
N ILE A 56 3.56 -7.52 5.72
CA ILE A 56 4.38 -6.99 4.61
C ILE A 56 3.49 -6.43 3.49
N ALA A 57 2.40 -7.12 3.15
CA ALA A 57 1.44 -6.61 2.18
C ALA A 57 0.80 -5.29 2.69
N GLU A 58 0.47 -5.21 3.97
CA GLU A 58 -0.07 -4.01 4.63
C GLU A 58 0.94 -2.86 4.59
N ALA A 59 2.20 -3.11 4.93
CA ALA A 59 3.28 -2.13 4.80
C ALA A 59 3.39 -1.60 3.36
N GLY A 60 3.23 -2.47 2.36
CA GLY A 60 3.20 -2.06 0.96
C GLY A 60 2.04 -1.13 0.61
N VAL A 61 0.85 -1.34 1.19
CA VAL A 61 -0.28 -0.41 1.04
C VAL A 61 0.04 0.95 1.66
N HIS A 62 0.52 0.98 2.90
CA HIS A 62 0.85 2.25 3.58
C HIS A 62 1.95 3.02 2.86
N TYR A 63 2.97 2.32 2.38
CA TYR A 63 4.02 2.90 1.54
C TYR A 63 3.43 3.52 0.28
N ALA A 64 2.55 2.81 -0.42
CA ALA A 64 1.89 3.30 -1.62
C ALA A 64 1.06 4.56 -1.34
N ILE A 65 0.34 4.60 -0.22
CA ILE A 65 -0.42 5.79 0.21
C ILE A 65 0.51 6.99 0.40
N GLY A 66 1.63 6.82 1.12
CA GLY A 66 2.63 7.89 1.29
C GLY A 66 3.28 8.32 -0.03
N ARG A 67 3.52 7.38 -0.96
CA ARG A 67 4.02 7.70 -2.31
C ARG A 67 3.01 8.46 -3.15
N LEU A 68 1.72 8.14 -3.04
CA LEU A 68 0.66 8.89 -3.71
C LEU A 68 0.58 10.33 -3.22
N GLN A 69 0.85 10.58 -1.93
CA GLN A 69 0.90 11.93 -1.37
C GLN A 69 2.13 12.72 -1.85
N THR A 70 3.29 12.07 -1.98
CA THR A 70 4.56 12.75 -2.31
C THR A 70 4.84 12.88 -3.80
N ALA A 71 4.57 11.84 -4.59
CA ALA A 71 4.77 11.86 -6.04
C ALA A 71 3.54 12.42 -6.80
N GLY A 72 2.36 12.33 -6.19
CA GLY A 72 1.08 12.69 -6.78
C GLY A 72 0.30 11.48 -7.33
N ALA A 73 -1.02 11.57 -7.28
CA ALA A 73 -1.92 10.46 -7.62
C ALA A 73 -1.91 10.05 -9.11
N ASN A 74 -1.36 10.89 -10.00
CA ASN A 74 -1.32 10.63 -11.45
C ASN A 74 0.03 10.12 -11.95
N THR A 75 1.05 10.05 -11.09
CA THR A 75 2.43 9.73 -11.48
C THR A 75 2.90 8.40 -10.89
N TYR A 76 2.39 8.03 -9.71
CA TYR A 76 2.77 6.80 -9.04
C TYR A 76 1.93 5.60 -9.50
N THR A 77 2.61 4.55 -9.97
CA THR A 77 2.00 3.33 -10.52
C THR A 77 2.26 2.08 -9.67
N GLY A 78 3.02 2.21 -8.60
CA GLY A 78 3.47 1.09 -7.77
C GLY A 78 4.99 0.86 -7.86
N GLY A 79 5.42 -0.35 -7.50
CA GLY A 79 6.82 -0.76 -7.42
C GLY A 79 7.01 -1.90 -6.42
N THR A 80 8.27 -2.23 -6.12
CA THR A 80 8.59 -3.25 -5.11
C THR A 80 9.12 -2.57 -3.85
N LEU A 81 8.61 -2.99 -2.70
CA LEU A 81 9.10 -2.60 -1.39
C LEU A 81 9.72 -3.81 -0.69
N THR A 82 10.98 -3.71 -0.33
CA THR A 82 11.61 -4.67 0.60
C THR A 82 11.37 -4.18 2.02
N VAL A 83 10.70 -4.98 2.83
CA VAL A 83 10.50 -4.69 4.26
C VAL A 83 11.65 -5.30 5.03
N THR A 84 12.34 -4.51 5.85
CA THR A 84 13.48 -4.96 6.65
C THR A 84 13.24 -4.76 8.14
N GLY A 85 13.78 -5.67 8.95
CA GLY A 85 13.96 -5.51 10.38
C GLY A 85 15.40 -5.10 10.64
N GLY A 86 15.69 -3.81 10.64
CA GLY A 86 17.07 -3.32 10.59
C GLY A 86 17.71 -3.63 9.23
N THR A 87 18.83 -4.38 9.23
CA THR A 87 19.54 -4.78 8.00
C THR A 87 19.02 -6.07 7.38
N THR A 88 18.14 -6.80 8.06
CA THR A 88 17.67 -8.12 7.60
C THR A 88 16.36 -7.99 6.79
N PRO A 89 16.29 -8.49 5.55
CA PRO A 89 15.05 -8.55 4.79
C PRO A 89 14.04 -9.49 5.44
N LEU A 90 12.85 -8.98 5.75
CA LEU A 90 11.71 -9.76 6.25
C LEU A 90 10.82 -10.27 5.12
N GLY A 91 10.85 -9.60 3.96
CA GLY A 91 10.22 -10.03 2.73
C GLY A 91 9.97 -8.87 1.78
N THR A 92 9.23 -9.13 0.71
CA THR A 92 8.96 -8.13 -0.33
C THR A 92 7.47 -7.97 -0.58
N ALA A 93 7.05 -6.75 -0.86
CA ALA A 93 5.72 -6.41 -1.33
C ALA A 93 5.81 -5.86 -2.76
N THR A 94 5.09 -6.47 -3.69
CA THR A 94 4.87 -5.95 -5.04
C THR A 94 3.60 -5.14 -5.04
N ILE A 95 3.71 -3.86 -5.37
CA ILE A 95 2.65 -2.86 -5.29
C ILE A 95 2.28 -2.47 -6.72
N THR A 96 0.98 -2.38 -6.98
CA THR A 96 0.42 -1.80 -8.21
C THR A 96 -0.65 -0.80 -7.85
N VAL A 97 -0.66 0.35 -8.50
CA VAL A 97 -1.68 1.39 -8.34
C VAL A 97 -2.40 1.57 -9.67
N ASN A 98 -3.72 1.48 -9.64
CA ASN A 98 -4.59 1.59 -10.81
C ASN A 98 -5.72 2.60 -10.55
N CYS A 99 -6.26 3.14 -11.64
CA CYS A 99 -7.55 3.83 -11.62
C CYS A 99 -8.66 2.83 -11.30
N ILE A 100 -9.64 3.23 -10.47
CA ILE A 100 -10.72 2.32 -10.06
C ILE A 100 -11.66 1.99 -11.23
N ASP A 101 -11.98 2.98 -12.06
CA ASP A 101 -12.97 2.86 -13.15
C ASP A 101 -12.45 2.08 -14.33
N THR A 102 -11.23 2.39 -14.77
CA THR A 102 -10.65 1.81 -15.99
C THR A 102 -9.73 0.63 -15.72
N GLY A 103 -9.29 0.44 -14.46
CA GLY A 103 -8.26 -0.52 -14.11
C GLY A 103 -6.87 -0.20 -14.65
N ASN A 104 -6.71 0.89 -15.40
CA ASN A 104 -5.46 1.29 -16.04
C ASN A 104 -4.49 1.94 -15.06
N SER A 105 -3.21 1.97 -15.45
CA SER A 105 -2.19 2.76 -14.78
C SER A 105 -2.57 4.25 -14.75
N PRO A 106 -2.38 4.95 -13.62
CA PRO A 106 -2.60 6.39 -13.51
C PRO A 106 -1.80 7.22 -14.51
N THR A 107 -0.69 6.71 -15.05
CA THR A 107 0.17 7.43 -15.98
C THR A 107 -0.27 7.37 -17.44
N VAL A 108 -1.01 6.33 -17.85
CA VAL A 108 -1.29 6.06 -19.27
C VAL A 108 -2.40 6.97 -19.81
N ASN A 109 -3.41 7.31 -18.99
CA ASN A 109 -4.51 8.17 -19.42
C ASN A 109 -4.97 9.20 -18.39
N LYS A 110 -4.29 9.27 -17.22
CA LYS A 110 -4.83 9.86 -15.99
C LYS A 110 -6.19 9.23 -15.61
N CYS A 111 -6.47 9.13 -14.33
CA CYS A 111 -7.76 8.60 -13.93
C CYS A 111 -8.87 9.59 -14.32
N SER A 112 -9.92 9.09 -14.96
CA SER A 112 -11.06 9.85 -15.48
C SER A 112 -12.36 9.09 -15.19
N GLY A 113 -13.50 9.76 -15.28
CA GLY A 113 -14.81 9.21 -14.92
C GLY A 113 -15.30 9.67 -13.54
N SER A 114 -16.41 9.08 -13.09
CA SER A 114 -17.10 9.44 -11.85
C SER A 114 -16.25 9.20 -10.60
N TYR A 115 -15.26 8.30 -10.66
CA TYR A 115 -14.40 7.97 -9.54
C TYR A 115 -12.93 8.29 -9.83
N ALA A 116 -12.67 9.31 -10.66
CA ALA A 116 -11.33 9.77 -11.03
C ALA A 116 -10.42 10.15 -9.84
N GLY A 117 -10.99 10.48 -8.67
CA GLY A 117 -10.26 10.77 -7.43
C GLY A 117 -9.82 9.53 -6.64
N TYR A 118 -10.31 8.34 -7.00
CA TYR A 118 -9.99 7.10 -6.30
C TYR A 118 -8.83 6.35 -6.96
N ARG A 119 -8.03 5.67 -6.15
CA ARG A 119 -6.96 4.77 -6.59
C ARG A 119 -7.17 3.41 -5.95
N ARG A 120 -7.00 2.36 -6.76
CA ARG A 120 -6.93 0.98 -6.30
C ARG A 120 -5.47 0.60 -6.15
N ILE A 121 -5.04 0.39 -4.91
CA ILE A 121 -3.73 -0.11 -4.55
C ILE A 121 -3.85 -1.61 -4.35
N VAL A 122 -3.04 -2.39 -5.04
CA VAL A 122 -2.90 -3.83 -4.86
C VAL A 122 -1.49 -4.07 -4.35
N SER A 123 -1.35 -4.58 -3.14
CA SER A 123 -0.07 -4.93 -2.53
C SER A 123 -0.02 -6.43 -2.29
N THR A 124 0.90 -7.12 -2.96
CA THR A 124 1.08 -8.56 -2.83
C THR A 124 2.42 -8.85 -2.18
N SER A 125 2.39 -9.46 -1.01
CA SER A 125 3.58 -9.96 -0.33
C SER A 125 3.83 -11.42 -0.68
N THR A 126 5.11 -11.76 -0.86
CA THR A 126 5.58 -13.14 -0.88
C THR A 126 6.78 -13.25 0.07
N LEU A 127 6.72 -14.20 1.00
CA LEU A 127 7.86 -14.48 1.86
C LEU A 127 8.91 -15.32 1.13
N PRO A 128 10.21 -15.02 1.33
CA PRO A 128 11.26 -15.94 0.93
C PRO A 128 11.20 -17.17 1.83
N SER A 129 10.75 -18.31 1.29
CA SER A 129 10.85 -19.60 1.98
C SER A 129 12.27 -20.15 1.82
N SER A 130 12.71 -20.96 2.78
CA SER A 130 13.99 -21.68 2.74
C SER A 130 14.02 -22.85 1.73
N GLY A 131 13.12 -22.87 0.72
CA GLY A 131 12.99 -23.93 -0.27
C GLY A 131 12.28 -23.47 -1.56
N ALA A 132 12.54 -24.16 -2.67
CA ALA A 132 12.32 -23.76 -4.07
C ALA A 132 10.87 -23.51 -4.57
N SER A 133 9.92 -23.21 -3.70
CA SER A 133 8.57 -22.79 -4.08
C SER A 133 8.16 -21.68 -3.11
N GLY A 134 7.97 -20.48 -3.66
CA GLY A 134 7.79 -19.24 -2.91
C GLY A 134 6.90 -19.39 -1.69
N GLY A 135 7.31 -18.76 -0.59
CA GLY A 135 6.59 -18.82 0.68
C GLY A 135 5.18 -18.26 0.59
N PRO A 136 4.44 -18.24 1.71
CA PRO A 136 3.05 -17.82 1.71
C PRO A 136 2.90 -16.43 1.09
N THR A 137 1.90 -16.33 0.22
CA THR A 137 1.56 -15.11 -0.49
C THR A 137 0.26 -14.53 0.07
N ARG A 138 0.25 -13.22 0.28
CA ARG A 138 -0.92 -12.46 0.74
C ARG A 138 -1.07 -11.21 -0.10
N THR A 139 -2.31 -10.94 -0.51
CA THR A 139 -2.63 -9.74 -1.28
C THR A 139 -3.62 -8.89 -0.49
N ILE A 140 -3.32 -7.61 -0.36
CA ILE A 140 -4.22 -6.61 0.17
C ILE A 140 -4.60 -5.66 -0.96
N VAL A 141 -5.89 -5.41 -1.09
CA VAL A 141 -6.43 -4.40 -2.00
C VAL A 141 -7.00 -3.28 -1.16
N ALA A 142 -6.48 -2.07 -1.36
CA ALA A 142 -6.98 -0.86 -0.74
C ALA A 142 -7.53 0.08 -1.80
N ILE A 143 -8.67 0.69 -1.51
CA ILE A 143 -9.22 1.77 -2.31
C ILE A 143 -9.04 3.05 -1.50
N VAL A 144 -8.32 4.00 -2.09
CA VAL A 144 -8.01 5.27 -1.43
C VAL A 144 -8.55 6.41 -2.26
N TYR A 145 -9.08 7.41 -1.57
CA TYR A 145 -9.51 8.67 -2.17
C TYR A 145 -8.53 9.76 -1.77
N GLY A 146 -7.94 10.42 -2.75
CA GLY A 146 -7.10 11.58 -2.50
C GLY A 146 -7.97 12.82 -2.38
N VAL A 147 -8.14 13.36 -1.17
CA VAL A 147 -8.33 14.80 -1.02
C VAL A 147 -6.94 15.43 -1.09
N SER A 148 -6.77 16.39 -1.97
CA SER A 148 -5.66 17.34 -1.86
C SER A 148 -5.52 17.84 -0.42
N SER A 149 -4.30 17.85 0.10
CA SER A 149 -4.01 18.42 1.42
C SER A 149 -4.32 19.93 1.39
N GLY A 150 -5.30 20.35 2.18
CA GLY A 150 -6.03 21.62 1.99
C GLY A 150 -7.18 21.37 1.03
N GLY A 151 -8.43 21.49 1.50
CA GLY A 151 -9.62 21.15 0.71
C GLY A 151 -9.52 21.69 -0.71
N GLY A 152 -9.48 20.80 -1.71
CA GLY A 152 -9.14 21.16 -3.09
C GLY A 152 -7.67 21.56 -3.25
N ALA A 153 -6.95 20.95 -4.18
CA ALA A 153 -5.66 21.46 -4.61
C ALA A 153 -6.04 22.76 -5.28
N TRP A 154 -5.98 23.87 -4.55
CA TRP A 154 -6.21 25.17 -5.14
C TRP A 154 -5.08 25.30 -6.16
N PRO A 155 -5.35 25.19 -7.48
CA PRO A 155 -4.30 25.37 -8.46
C PRO A 155 -3.80 26.82 -8.42
N PHE A 156 -4.56 27.70 -7.77
CA PHE A 156 -4.34 29.12 -7.66
C PHE A 156 -3.44 29.46 -6.47
N ALA A 157 -2.48 30.37 -6.69
CA ALA A 157 -1.71 30.99 -5.62
C ALA A 157 -2.59 31.93 -4.76
N LEU A 158 -3.65 32.47 -5.37
CA LEU A 158 -4.63 33.33 -4.73
C LEU A 158 -6.05 32.90 -5.12
N CYS A 159 -6.92 32.71 -4.14
CA CYS A 159 -8.35 32.49 -4.36
C CYS A 159 -9.20 33.50 -3.57
N ALA A 160 -10.01 34.29 -4.27
CA ALA A 160 -10.92 35.26 -3.65
C ALA A 160 -12.38 34.79 -3.68
N THR A 161 -13.06 34.86 -2.53
CA THR A 161 -14.49 34.54 -2.40
C THR A 161 -15.43 35.52 -3.12
N GLY A 162 -14.90 36.66 -3.58
CA GLY A 162 -15.59 37.67 -4.37
C GLY A 162 -14.84 37.98 -5.66
N ASN A 163 -14.22 39.16 -5.73
CA ASN A 163 -13.45 39.62 -6.88
C ASN A 163 -11.95 39.71 -6.56
N ILE A 164 -11.09 39.54 -7.57
CA ILE A 164 -9.71 40.04 -7.53
C ILE A 164 -9.66 41.25 -8.47
N VAL A 165 -9.34 42.42 -7.93
CA VAL A 165 -9.30 43.66 -8.71
C VAL A 165 -7.98 44.36 -8.43
N ASP A 166 -7.28 44.75 -9.49
CA ASP A 166 -6.23 45.75 -9.38
C ASP A 166 -6.87 47.13 -9.21
N THR A 167 -6.87 47.63 -7.97
CA THR A 167 -7.40 48.96 -7.64
C THR A 167 -6.33 50.03 -7.67
N THR A 168 -5.10 49.72 -8.09
CA THR A 168 -4.05 50.73 -8.14
C THR A 168 -4.35 51.72 -9.26
N ASN A 169 -4.80 52.92 -8.88
CA ASN A 169 -4.70 54.11 -9.72
C ASN A 169 -3.24 54.61 -9.64
N ASP A 170 -2.28 53.75 -9.98
CA ASP A 170 -0.90 54.17 -10.03
C ASP A 170 -0.67 54.94 -11.34
N PRO A 171 -0.36 56.25 -11.31
CA PRO A 171 0.00 57.01 -12.49
C PRO A 171 1.40 56.61 -13.04
N GLY A 172 2.09 55.67 -12.40
CA GLY A 172 3.36 55.10 -12.85
C GLY A 172 3.22 54.09 -14.01
N THR A 173 4.29 53.92 -14.78
CA THR A 173 4.40 52.92 -15.87
C THR A 173 4.59 51.49 -15.36
N ASP A 174 4.11 51.18 -14.16
CA ASP A 174 4.47 49.96 -13.43
C ASP A 174 3.74 48.75 -14.01
N ALA A 175 4.34 48.14 -15.02
CA ALA A 175 3.94 46.84 -15.53
C ALA A 175 4.41 45.76 -14.54
N ALA A 176 3.52 45.33 -13.65
CA ALA A 176 3.78 44.22 -12.76
C ALA A 176 3.51 42.88 -13.47
N THR A 177 4.40 41.90 -13.27
CA THR A 177 4.16 40.50 -13.67
C THR A 177 3.96 39.65 -12.43
N ILE A 178 2.82 38.97 -12.35
CA ILE A 178 2.50 38.03 -11.27
C ILE A 178 2.68 36.61 -11.80
N PHE A 179 3.60 35.85 -11.21
CA PHE A 179 3.85 34.45 -11.53
C PHE A 179 2.97 33.53 -10.68
N ALA A 180 1.68 33.46 -11.02
CA ALA A 180 0.69 32.73 -10.26
C ALA A 180 -0.50 32.31 -11.13
N ASP A 181 -1.22 31.29 -10.67
CA ASP A 181 -2.60 31.05 -11.11
C ASP A 181 -3.54 31.81 -10.15
N LEU A 182 -4.58 32.47 -10.66
CA LEU A 182 -5.52 33.26 -9.87
C LEU A 182 -6.96 32.76 -10.04
N GLY A 183 -7.70 32.71 -8.93
CA GLY A 183 -9.12 32.37 -8.90
C GLY A 183 -9.97 33.39 -8.12
N ALA A 184 -11.10 33.81 -8.66
CA ALA A 184 -12.18 34.52 -7.97
C ALA A 184 -13.55 33.86 -8.16
N ASN A 185 -14.47 33.92 -7.19
CA ASN A 185 -15.85 33.44 -7.38
C ASN A 185 -16.65 34.26 -8.39
N SER A 186 -16.33 35.54 -8.52
CA SER A 186 -17.06 36.48 -9.37
C SER A 186 -16.20 36.91 -10.56
N ALA A 187 -15.31 37.89 -10.40
CA ALA A 187 -14.50 38.41 -11.50
C ALA A 187 -13.02 38.59 -11.11
N ILE A 188 -12.16 38.52 -12.12
CA ILE A 188 -10.76 38.94 -12.04
C ILE A 188 -10.57 40.11 -13.01
N ASP A 189 -10.18 41.27 -12.47
CA ASP A 189 -9.89 42.47 -13.24
C ASP A 189 -8.47 42.94 -12.91
N MET A 190 -7.59 42.85 -13.91
CA MET A 190 -6.16 43.23 -13.83
C MET A 190 -5.86 44.43 -14.74
N THR A 191 -6.92 45.17 -15.13
CA THR A 191 -6.80 46.37 -15.94
C THR A 191 -6.84 47.61 -15.05
N PRO A 192 -5.68 48.19 -14.66
CA PRO A 192 -5.69 49.44 -13.93
C PRO A 192 -6.25 50.55 -14.81
N SER A 193 -6.88 51.55 -14.18
CA SER A 193 -7.59 52.64 -14.86
C SER A 193 -6.69 53.60 -15.67
N GLY A 194 -5.37 53.37 -15.67
CA GLY A 194 -4.33 54.21 -16.28
C GLY A 194 -3.67 53.67 -17.57
N GLY A 195 -4.06 52.49 -18.07
CA GLY A 195 -3.62 51.98 -19.38
C GLY A 195 -2.35 51.11 -19.39
N THR A 196 -1.72 50.86 -18.24
CA THR A 196 -0.77 49.75 -18.06
C THR A 196 -1.52 48.45 -17.76
N THR A 197 -0.93 47.27 -17.93
CA THR A 197 -1.62 45.99 -17.69
C THR A 197 -0.79 45.14 -16.75
N VAL A 198 -1.39 44.68 -15.65
CA VAL A 198 -0.79 43.64 -14.82
C VAL A 198 -0.84 42.32 -15.58
N THR A 199 0.32 41.75 -15.86
CA THR A 199 0.42 40.52 -16.63
C THR A 199 0.48 39.32 -15.70
N ILE A 200 -0.42 38.38 -15.89
CA ILE A 200 -0.38 37.08 -15.19
C ILE A 200 0.38 36.10 -16.08
N SER A 201 1.43 35.49 -15.53
CA SER A 201 2.35 34.65 -16.30
C SER A 201 2.65 33.33 -15.59
N GLY A 202 3.02 32.33 -16.38
CA GLY A 202 3.50 31.04 -15.87
C GLY A 202 4.93 31.15 -15.32
N GLY A 203 5.20 30.45 -14.22
CA GLY A 203 6.48 30.46 -13.52
C GLY A 203 6.40 29.83 -12.13
N ALA A 204 7.51 29.31 -11.61
CA ALA A 204 7.60 28.72 -10.26
C ALA A 204 6.55 27.64 -9.91
N GLY A 205 6.12 26.85 -10.89
CA GLY A 205 5.11 25.79 -10.72
C GLY A 205 3.67 26.21 -11.05
N TYR A 206 3.45 27.47 -11.41
CA TYR A 206 2.16 27.99 -11.89
C TYR A 206 2.11 28.10 -13.42
N THR A 207 0.88 28.09 -13.96
CA THR A 207 0.62 28.12 -15.40
C THR A 207 0.28 29.52 -15.94
N GLY A 208 0.05 30.49 -15.07
CA GLY A 208 -0.48 31.81 -15.42
C GLY A 208 -1.99 31.79 -15.68
N LYS A 209 -2.70 30.76 -15.19
CA LYS A 209 -4.12 30.57 -15.47
C LYS A 209 -4.98 31.52 -14.65
N LEU A 210 -5.82 32.27 -15.35
CA LEU A 210 -6.95 32.99 -14.78
C LEU A 210 -8.20 32.12 -14.86
N SER A 211 -8.93 32.04 -13.76
CA SER A 211 -10.23 31.40 -13.72
C SER A 211 -11.17 32.33 -12.92
N TYR A 212 -12.45 32.37 -13.26
CA TYR A 212 -13.49 33.11 -12.52
C TYR A 212 -14.89 32.53 -12.79
N GLY A 213 -15.86 32.86 -11.94
CA GLY A 213 -17.25 32.43 -12.08
C GLY A 213 -17.50 30.96 -11.73
N THR A 214 -18.41 30.30 -12.46
CA THR A 214 -18.92 28.94 -12.13
C THR A 214 -17.91 27.80 -12.32
N SER A 215 -16.66 28.11 -12.67
CA SER A 215 -15.64 27.13 -13.00
C SER A 215 -15.00 26.47 -11.77
N TYR A 216 -15.12 27.09 -10.59
CA TYR A 216 -14.66 26.62 -9.27
C TYR A 216 -15.18 27.62 -8.21
N SER A 217 -15.12 27.27 -6.92
CA SER A 217 -15.54 28.15 -5.81
C SER A 217 -14.40 28.29 -4.82
N CYS A 218 -13.87 29.50 -4.64
CA CYS A 218 -13.11 29.96 -3.48
C CYS A 218 -13.98 29.90 -2.21
N GLY A 219 -13.52 29.18 -1.18
CA GLY A 219 -14.25 28.85 0.02
C GLY A 219 -13.32 28.65 1.20
#